data_AF-A0A1F5VTU8-F1
#
_entry.id   AF-A0A1F5VTU8-F1
#
_cell.length_a   1.000
_cell.length_b   1.000
_cell.length_c   1.000
_cell.angle_alpha   90.00
_cell.angle_beta   90.00
_cell.angle_gamma   90.00
#
_symmetry.space_group_name_H-M   'P 1'
#
loop_
_entity.id
_entity.type
_entity.pdbx_description
1 polymer ?
#
loop_
_entity_poly.entity_id
_entity_poly.type
_entity_poly.pdbx_seq_one_letter_code
_entity_poly.pdbx_strand_id
1 'polypeptide(L)' 'MISPILKRCCGLDVHKNSITATLLKEGSQAKITKTVREFGTFKEDAIKMKQWLIKQKCEDNTKMP' A
#
# COMPACT_ATOMS: atom_id res chain seq x y z
N MET A 1 11.85 18.20 12.44
CA MET A 1 11.82 17.08 11.48
C MET A 1 10.66 16.18 11.88
N ILE A 2 9.59 16.11 11.08
CA ILE A 2 8.40 15.30 11.42
C ILE A 2 8.74 13.85 11.11
N SER A 3 8.73 12.98 12.13
CA SER A 3 8.90 11.54 11.97
C SER A 3 7.60 10.92 11.46
N PRO A 4 7.64 10.03 10.45
CA PRO A 4 6.44 9.35 9.97
C PRO A 4 5.83 8.50 11.09
N ILE A 5 4.52 8.68 11.36
CA ILE A 5 3.78 7.94 12.39
C ILE A 5 3.75 6.44 12.05
N LEU A 6 3.69 6.10 10.75
CA LEU A 6 3.68 4.74 10.24
C LEU A 6 4.91 4.48 9.38
N LYS A 7 5.59 3.35 9.61
CA LYS A 7 6.74 2.91 8.80
C LYS A 7 6.34 2.53 7.36
N ARG A 8 5.07 2.24 7.13
CA ARG A 8 4.50 1.81 5.85
C ARG A 8 3.07 2.30 5.73
N CYS A 9 2.71 2.85 4.58
CA CYS A 9 1.34 3.21 4.26
C CYS A 9 1.11 3.14 2.75
N CYS A 10 -0.14 3.05 2.32
CA CYS A 10 -0.52 3.11 0.92
C CYS A 10 -1.70 4.05 0.73
N GLY A 11 -1.57 4.99 -0.20
CA GLY A 11 -2.71 5.74 -0.73
C GLY A 11 -3.33 4.98 -1.90
N LEU A 12 -4.66 5.00 -2.01
CA LEU A 12 -5.40 4.45 -3.13
C LEU A 12 -6.14 5.58 -3.84
N ASP A 13 -5.93 5.73 -5.13
CA ASP A 13 -6.74 6.56 -6.01
C ASP A 13 -7.61 5.65 -6.87
N VAL A 14 -8.93 5.81 -6.81
CA VAL A 14 -9.90 4.90 -7.42
C VAL A 14 -10.66 5.65 -8.51
N HIS A 15 -10.50 5.20 -9.75
CA HIS A 15 -11.26 5.64 -10.90
C HIS A 15 -12.21 4.55 -11.36
N LYS A 16 -13.04 4.83 -12.37
CA LYS A 16 -14.06 3.89 -12.85
C LYS A 16 -13.49 2.52 -13.26
N ASN A 17 -12.33 2.52 -13.92
CA ASN A 17 -11.74 1.33 -14.53
C ASN A 17 -10.38 0.93 -13.94
N SER A 18 -9.81 1.75 -13.04
CA SER A 18 -8.50 1.49 -12.46
C SER A 18 -8.39 1.94 -11.00
N ILE A 19 -7.49 1.31 -10.27
CA ILE A 19 -7.09 1.65 -8.91
C ILE A 19 -5.58 1.84 -8.91
N THR A 20 -5.12 3.05 -8.59
CA THR A 20 -3.70 3.37 -8.45
C THR A 20 -3.30 3.29 -6.98
N ALA A 21 -2.45 2.33 -6.65
CA ALA A 21 -1.90 2.16 -5.32
C ALA A 21 -0.50 2.79 -5.22
N THR A 22 -0.33 3.77 -4.34
CA THR A 22 0.96 4.40 -4.04
C THR A 22 1.44 3.97 -2.66
N LEU A 23 2.39 3.04 -2.61
CA LEU A 23 3.03 2.55 -1.40
C LEU A 23 4.21 3.45 -1.02
N LEU A 24 4.23 3.88 0.24
CA LEU A 24 5.39 4.47 0.89
C LEU A 24 5.89 3.52 1.98
N LYS A 25 7.20 3.25 1.98
CA LYS A 25 7.83 2.34 2.95
C LYS A 25 9.18 2.87 3.41
N GLU A 26 9.37 2.91 4.72
CA GLU A 26 10.67 3.13 5.31
C GLU A 26 11.52 1.85 5.20
N GLY A 27 12.67 1.97 4.53
CA GLY A 27 13.69 0.94 4.42
C GLY A 27 14.80 1.10 5.46
N SER A 28 15.89 0.35 5.29
CA SER A 28 17.09 0.50 6.13
C SER A 28 17.63 1.93 6.05
N GLN A 29 18.13 2.46 7.18
CA GLN A 29 18.68 3.82 7.30
C GLN A 29 17.67 4.96 7.09
N ALA A 30 16.40 4.76 7.47
CA ALA A 30 15.34 5.79 7.38
C ALA A 30 15.06 6.31 5.96
N LYS A 31 15.47 5.55 4.92
CA LYS A 31 15.20 5.90 3.53
C LYS A 31 13.77 5.53 3.16
N ILE A 32 12.98 6.50 2.74
CA ILE A 32 11.63 6.26 2.21
C ILE A 32 11.70 5.79 0.77
N THR A 33 11.05 4.68 0.45
CA THR A 33 10.82 4.20 -0.91
C THR A 33 9.37 4.44 -1.31
N LYS A 34 9.17 4.84 -2.58
CA LYS A 34 7.85 5.00 -3.20
C LYS A 34 7.68 3.96 -4.29
N THR A 35 6.58 3.23 -4.29
CA THR A 35 6.21 2.29 -5.36
C THR A 35 4.78 2.58 -5.78
N VAL A 36 4.56 2.78 -7.08
CA VAL A 36 3.24 2.99 -7.65
C VAL A 36 2.88 1.76 -8.48
N ARG A 37 1.66 1.26 -8.31
CA ARG A 37 1.15 0.14 -9.10
C ARG A 37 -0.34 0.35 -9.40
N GLU A 38 -0.72 0.11 -10.65
CA GLU A 38 -2.11 0.17 -11.08
C GLU A 38 -2.73 -1.23 -11.10
N PHE A 39 -4.02 -1.30 -10.76
CA PHE A 39 -4.86 -2.48 -10.77
C PHE A 39 -6.20 -2.14 -11.47
N GLY A 40 -6.92 -3.16 -11.93
CA GLY A 40 -8.31 -2.99 -12.37
C GLY A 40 -9.29 -2.84 -11.19
N THR A 41 -10.55 -2.55 -11.51
CA THR A 41 -11.64 -2.41 -10.52
C THR A 41 -12.49 -3.67 -10.33
N PHE A 42 -12.23 -4.73 -11.11
CA PHE A 42 -12.90 -6.00 -10.92
C PHE A 42 -12.40 -6.71 -9.65
N LYS A 43 -13.24 -7.60 -9.12
CA LYS A 43 -12.98 -8.33 -7.86
C LYS A 43 -11.61 -9.02 -7.84
N GLU A 44 -11.21 -9.64 -8.95
CA GLU A 44 -9.92 -10.32 -9.06
C GLU A 44 -8.74 -9.35 -8.91
N ASP A 45 -8.84 -8.16 -9.48
CA ASP A 45 -7.79 -7.15 -9.39
C ASP A 45 -7.74 -6.52 -7.99
N ALA A 46 -8.89 -6.32 -7.35
CA ALA A 46 -8.94 -5.94 -5.95
C ALA A 46 -8.29 -7.00 -5.03
N ILE A 47 -8.47 -8.29 -5.31
CA ILE A 47 -7.80 -9.39 -4.59
C ILE A 47 -6.28 -9.34 -4.84
N LYS A 48 -5.84 -9.17 -6.10
CA LYS A 48 -4.41 -9.03 -6.43
C LYS A 48 -3.79 -7.83 -5.73
N MET A 49 -4.49 -6.70 -5.67
CA MET A 49 -4.06 -5.51 -4.94
C MET A 49 -3.91 -5.80 -3.44
N LYS A 50 -4.91 -6.42 -2.81
CA LYS A 50 -4.84 -6.83 -1.41
C LYS A 50 -3.63 -7.73 -1.14
N GLN A 51 -3.46 -8.79 -1.93
CA GLN A 51 -2.33 -9.72 -1.79
C GLN A 51 -0.99 -9.02 -1.96
N TRP A 52 -0.91 -8.07 -2.90
CA TRP A 52 0.28 -7.25 -3.09
C TRP A 52 0.58 -6.40 -1.84
N LEU A 53 -0.41 -5.70 -1.26
CA LEU A 53 -0.24 -4.91 -0.05
C LEU A 53 0.21 -5.75 1.16
N ILE A 54 -0.38 -6.93 1.35
CA ILE A 54 0.02 -7.92 2.39
C ILE A 54 1.48 -8.31 2.20
N LYS A 55 1.90 -8.67 0.97
CA LYS A 55 3.30 -9.00 0.67
C LYS A 55 4.26 -7.85 0.98
N GLN A 56 3.80 -6.61 0.87
CA GLN A 56 4.59 -5.42 1.24
C GLN A 56 4.61 -5.14 2.75
N LYS A 57 3.83 -5.90 3.54
CA LYS A 57 3.55 -5.69 4.97
C LYS A 57 2.91 -4.32 5.22
N CYS A 58 2.05 -3.89 4.32
CA CYS A 58 1.25 -2.67 4.42
C CYS A 58 -0.20 -3.05 4.75
N GLU A 59 -0.41 -3.44 6.00
CA GLU A 59 -1.69 -3.93 6.52
C GLU A 59 -1.86 -3.49 7.97
N ASP A 60 -3.11 -3.37 8.41
CA ASP A 60 -3.43 -3.06 9.80
C ASP A 60 -3.28 -4.31 10.66
N ASN A 61 -2.13 -4.43 11.32
CA ASN A 61 -1.83 -5.55 12.22
C ASN A 61 -2.45 -5.39 13.61
N THR A 62 -3.23 -4.32 13.87
CA THR A 62 -3.91 -4.11 15.16
C THR A 62 -5.23 -4.87 15.26
N LYS A 63 -5.68 -5.51 14.16
CA LYS A 63 -6.91 -6.30 14.09
C LYS A 63 -6.63 -7.79 13.87
N MET A 64 -5.96 -8.42 14.82
CA MET A 64 -6.13 -9.85 15.11
C MET A 64 -6.04 -10.06 16.63
N PRO A 65 -6.96 -10.85 17.24
CA PRO A 65 -6.82 -11.35 18.60
C PRO A 65 -5.63 -12.31 18.74
#